data_AF-A0A072U254-F1
#
_entry.id   AF-A0A072U254-F1
#
_cell.length_a   1.000
_cell.length_b   1.000
_cell.length_c   1.000
_cell.angle_alpha   90.00
_cell.angle_beta   90.00
_cell.angle_gamma   90.00
#
_symmetry.space_group_name_H-M   'P 1'
#
loop_
_entity.id
_entity.type
_entity.pdbx_description
1 polymer ?
#
loop_
_entity_poly.entity_id
_entity_poly.type
_entity_poly.pdbx_seq_one_letter_code
_entity_poly.pdbx_strand_id
1 'polypeptide(L)'
;MDTVSEPEIPIPSSSSSSSSMAKRPCPAQNPRMEVEHVLEEFLSLSDCPSLSIDLSLENLLQSMPADTDLIDRALKMGSLLLDAAKHSSRKRAYNHNSIVWPLPPDLTFKIFSMLDTQSLCFVSAACSFFSKCAKDPLCYENLDLRTLVPKVNNAVVATMIQRAGKALRSIKLGVVPVTACPLGFCQPSVSTVRKAIVEAPNYSWNDKRSRQGRESSILTRCCLSPLSGDGGAPGALLRKLHLYNIERMDNTSLCCALSACPSLLDLEIVGIHVELRQTLMSVSANCHLIERLFFESSRTGRDDSLKTQTCSELVNNCPHLTSLSLRGFKLHDCKVRILVKGFRKLQYVDFSSSYSITGSFLRNLGGCNGGNFLEVLILRDCMHLKEIEVARLLIAVLEGEFKLLKHLDISNREGLACEADWYHRCYNSSIMPIKQVLEARPGMRVVAEYPSEGSDISLLSQFSNHTSDGSIFMSTSESSYYSDHVSGNEEGQDAVIYGESSDEENNLNL
;
A
#
# COMPACT_ATOMS: atom_id res chain seq x y z
N MET A 1 12.14 57.00 -25.47
CA MET A 1 12.61 56.44 -26.75
C MET A 1 12.86 54.98 -26.45
N ASP A 2 11.93 54.05 -26.67
CA ASP A 2 11.10 53.90 -27.85
C ASP A 2 9.67 53.39 -27.54
N THR A 3 8.78 53.83 -28.41
CA THR A 3 7.32 53.63 -28.41
C THR A 3 6.91 52.51 -29.35
N VAL A 4 5.96 51.68 -28.89
CA VAL A 4 4.71 51.21 -29.55
C VAL A 4 4.80 50.61 -30.95
N SER A 5 4.20 49.41 -31.15
CA SER A 5 3.19 49.12 -32.20
C SER A 5 2.60 47.69 -32.07
N GLU A 6 1.27 47.63 -31.97
CA GLU A 6 0.42 46.43 -32.15
C GLU A 6 0.40 45.97 -33.62
N PRO A 7 0.02 44.71 -33.92
CA PRO A 7 -0.36 44.30 -35.27
C PRO A 7 -1.88 44.27 -35.47
N GLU A 8 -2.34 45.10 -36.42
CA GLU A 8 -3.68 45.13 -37.00
C GLU A 8 -4.00 43.91 -37.89
N ILE A 9 -5.29 43.62 -37.96
CA ILE A 9 -5.98 42.59 -38.74
C ILE A 9 -6.00 42.96 -40.24
N PRO A 10 -5.74 42.03 -41.19
CA PRO A 10 -5.91 42.33 -42.61
C PRO A 10 -7.34 42.04 -43.10
N ILE A 11 -7.95 43.07 -43.68
CA ILE A 11 -9.15 43.05 -44.52
C ILE A 11 -8.75 42.56 -45.94
N PRO A 12 -9.50 41.65 -46.59
CA PRO A 12 -9.36 41.42 -48.02
C PRO A 12 -10.34 42.28 -48.83
N SER A 13 -9.76 42.91 -49.85
CA SER A 13 -10.35 43.74 -50.89
C SER A 13 -11.36 43.01 -51.78
N SER A 14 -12.41 43.75 -52.14
CA SER A 14 -13.40 43.45 -53.16
C SER A 14 -12.86 43.57 -54.60
N SER A 15 -13.20 42.60 -55.45
CA SER A 15 -13.33 42.80 -56.90
C SER A 15 -14.53 42.02 -57.46
N SER A 16 -15.48 42.78 -58.04
CA SER A 16 -16.56 42.44 -58.99
C SER A 16 -16.15 41.40 -60.05
N SER A 17 -16.98 40.61 -60.72
CA SER A 17 -18.41 40.57 -61.13
C SER A 17 -18.57 39.22 -61.89
N SER A 18 -19.69 38.48 -61.92
CA SER A 18 -20.86 38.77 -62.77
C SER A 18 -21.97 37.68 -62.63
N SER A 19 -23.22 38.15 -62.69
CA SER A 19 -24.50 37.52 -63.08
C SER A 19 -24.77 36.01 -62.87
N SER A 20 -25.86 35.68 -62.18
CA SER A 20 -27.07 35.15 -62.85
C SER A 20 -28.28 35.02 -61.91
N MET A 21 -29.41 35.50 -62.42
CA MET A 21 -30.82 35.19 -62.14
C MET A 21 -31.26 34.73 -60.74
N ALA A 22 -32.17 35.54 -60.19
CA ALA A 22 -33.08 35.19 -59.11
C ALA A 22 -33.77 33.83 -59.36
N LYS A 23 -33.54 32.86 -58.46
CA LYS A 23 -34.44 31.73 -58.24
C LYS A 23 -35.08 31.87 -56.86
N ARG A 24 -36.41 31.79 -56.86
CA ARG A 24 -37.27 31.71 -55.66
C ARG A 24 -36.74 30.63 -54.70
N PRO A 25 -36.88 30.80 -53.37
CA PRO A 25 -36.58 29.73 -52.45
C PRO A 25 -37.67 28.64 -52.58
N CYS A 26 -37.26 27.44 -52.98
CA CYS A 26 -38.04 26.22 -52.77
C CYS A 26 -38.03 25.89 -51.26
N PRO A 27 -39.13 25.36 -50.69
CA PRO A 27 -39.12 24.91 -49.30
C PRO A 27 -38.29 23.63 -49.25
N ALA A 28 -37.06 23.71 -48.73
CA ALA A 28 -36.34 22.52 -48.33
C ALA A 28 -37.08 21.94 -47.11
N GLN A 29 -37.88 20.89 -47.33
CA GLN A 29 -38.39 20.07 -46.24
C GLN A 29 -37.19 19.61 -45.43
N ASN A 30 -37.21 19.95 -44.14
CA ASN A 30 -36.12 19.66 -43.24
C ASN A 30 -36.17 18.15 -42.96
N PRO A 31 -35.20 17.33 -43.41
CA PRO A 31 -35.28 15.86 -43.31
C PRO A 31 -35.40 15.36 -41.86
N ARG A 32 -35.12 16.23 -40.90
CA ARG A 32 -35.32 15.99 -39.46
C ARG A 32 -36.80 15.93 -39.05
N MET A 33 -37.67 16.73 -39.67
CA MET A 33 -39.11 16.72 -39.34
C MET A 33 -39.82 15.50 -39.92
N GLU A 34 -39.34 14.96 -41.05
CA GLU A 34 -39.90 13.75 -41.66
C GLU A 34 -39.68 12.52 -40.78
N VAL A 35 -38.48 12.39 -40.18
CA VAL A 35 -38.17 11.28 -39.27
C VAL A 35 -38.96 11.37 -37.95
N GLU A 36 -39.15 12.58 -37.42
CA GLU A 36 -39.95 12.80 -36.20
C GLU A 36 -41.42 12.39 -36.39
N HIS A 37 -42.01 12.75 -37.54
CA HIS A 37 -43.38 12.37 -37.87
C HIS A 37 -43.55 10.85 -38.06
N VAL A 38 -42.62 10.19 -38.78
CA VAL A 38 -42.64 8.73 -38.96
C VAL A 38 -42.51 8.00 -37.62
N LEU A 39 -41.68 8.51 -36.71
CA LEU A 39 -41.54 7.95 -35.36
C LEU A 39 -42.79 8.16 -34.51
N GLU A 40 -43.44 9.32 -34.61
CA GLU A 40 -44.70 9.60 -33.92
C GLU A 40 -45.83 8.67 -34.38
N GLU A 41 -46.01 8.52 -35.69
CA GLU A 41 -46.96 7.55 -36.27
C GLU A 41 -46.62 6.13 -35.83
N PHE A 42 -45.36 5.71 -35.91
CA PHE A 42 -44.93 4.37 -35.50
C PHE A 42 -45.21 4.10 -34.01
N LEU A 43 -44.96 5.07 -33.13
CA LEU A 43 -45.24 4.94 -31.70
C LEU A 43 -46.75 4.88 -31.41
N SER A 44 -47.58 5.58 -32.19
CA SER A 44 -49.04 5.53 -32.06
C SER A 44 -49.63 4.13 -32.35
N LEU A 45 -48.92 3.30 -33.13
CA LEU A 45 -49.30 1.91 -33.38
C LEU A 45 -49.18 1.02 -32.12
N SER A 46 -48.40 1.43 -31.12
CA SER A 46 -48.24 0.68 -29.86
C SER A 46 -49.54 0.56 -29.06
N ASP A 47 -50.49 1.46 -29.28
CA ASP A 47 -51.77 1.48 -28.56
C ASP A 47 -52.87 0.64 -29.26
N CYS A 48 -52.56 0.01 -30.40
CA CYS A 48 -53.50 -0.82 -31.14
C CYS A 48 -53.40 -2.31 -30.74
N PRO A 49 -54.40 -2.87 -30.03
CA PRO A 49 -54.34 -4.25 -29.51
C PRO A 49 -54.45 -5.35 -30.59
N SER A 50 -54.72 -4.99 -31.85
CA SER A 50 -54.98 -5.92 -32.97
C SER A 50 -53.89 -5.92 -34.06
N LEU A 51 -52.84 -5.11 -33.93
CA LEU A 51 -51.76 -5.03 -34.92
C LEU A 51 -50.76 -6.17 -34.72
N SER A 52 -50.83 -7.19 -35.56
CA SER A 52 -49.75 -8.17 -35.68
C SER A 52 -48.63 -7.56 -36.53
N ILE A 53 -47.71 -6.88 -35.85
CA ILE A 53 -46.47 -6.38 -36.43
C ILE A 53 -45.69 -7.54 -37.08
N ASP A 54 -45.77 -8.73 -36.47
CA ASP A 54 -45.17 -9.97 -36.98
C ASP A 54 -45.74 -10.36 -38.35
N LEU A 55 -47.06 -10.45 -38.51
CA LEU A 55 -47.71 -10.77 -39.80
C LEU A 55 -47.41 -9.71 -40.86
N SER A 56 -47.34 -8.43 -40.47
CA SER A 56 -47.04 -7.33 -41.39
C SER A 56 -45.59 -7.37 -41.87
N LEU A 57 -44.64 -7.72 -40.99
CA LEU A 57 -43.24 -7.92 -41.33
C LEU A 57 -43.06 -9.17 -42.21
N GLU A 58 -43.74 -10.28 -41.91
CA GLU A 58 -43.73 -11.49 -42.74
C GLU A 58 -44.25 -11.22 -44.15
N ASN A 59 -45.37 -10.50 -44.28
CA ASN A 59 -45.92 -10.11 -45.58
C ASN A 59 -44.95 -9.19 -46.37
N LEU A 60 -44.26 -8.28 -45.69
CA LEU A 60 -43.24 -7.43 -46.32
C LEU A 60 -42.05 -8.24 -46.81
N LEU A 61 -41.57 -9.21 -46.01
CA LEU A 61 -40.48 -10.11 -46.37
C LEU A 61 -40.84 -11.00 -47.56
N GLN A 62 -42.10 -11.44 -47.66
CA GLN A 62 -42.60 -12.21 -48.82
C GLN A 62 -42.75 -11.37 -50.09
N SER A 63 -42.95 -10.05 -49.96
CA SER A 63 -43.14 -9.15 -51.10
C SER A 63 -41.83 -8.71 -51.80
N MET A 64 -40.68 -8.94 -51.16
CA MET A 64 -39.37 -8.42 -51.59
C MET A 64 -38.44 -9.55 -52.08
N PRO A 65 -37.50 -9.27 -53.00
CA PRO A 65 -36.57 -10.27 -53.52
C PRO A 65 -35.63 -10.81 -52.42
N ALA A 66 -35.30 -12.10 -52.50
CA ALA A 66 -34.57 -12.85 -51.47
C ALA A 66 -33.16 -12.30 -51.14
N ASP A 67 -32.56 -11.49 -52.02
CA ASP A 67 -31.24 -10.86 -51.85
C ASP A 67 -31.28 -9.57 -50.98
N THR A 68 -32.39 -9.28 -50.31
CA THR A 68 -32.51 -8.08 -49.47
C THR A 68 -32.34 -8.38 -47.98
N ASP A 69 -31.33 -7.76 -47.34
CA ASP A 69 -31.03 -7.84 -45.90
C ASP A 69 -32.09 -7.13 -45.00
N LEU A 70 -33.38 -7.26 -45.33
CA LEU A 70 -34.48 -6.58 -44.64
C LEU A 70 -34.61 -7.02 -43.18
N ILE A 71 -34.33 -8.30 -42.90
CA ILE A 71 -34.32 -8.83 -41.53
C ILE A 71 -33.24 -8.13 -40.70
N ASP A 72 -32.01 -8.06 -41.21
CA ASP A 72 -30.90 -7.39 -40.51
C ASP A 72 -31.15 -5.89 -40.34
N ARG A 73 -31.76 -5.24 -41.33
CA ARG A 73 -32.17 -3.83 -41.21
C ARG A 73 -33.26 -3.62 -40.17
N ALA A 74 -34.25 -4.51 -40.08
CA ALA A 74 -35.30 -4.46 -39.07
C ALA A 74 -34.73 -4.68 -37.66
N LEU A 75 -33.86 -5.68 -37.49
CA LEU A 75 -33.14 -5.93 -36.22
C LEU A 75 -32.28 -4.73 -35.80
N LYS A 76 -31.54 -4.15 -36.75
CA LYS A 76 -30.72 -2.96 -36.52
C LYS A 76 -31.57 -1.74 -36.14
N MET A 77 -32.69 -1.51 -36.83
CA MET A 77 -33.58 -0.40 -36.51
C MET A 77 -34.25 -0.58 -35.14
N GLY A 78 -34.75 -1.78 -34.83
CA GLY A 78 -35.36 -2.09 -33.54
C GLY A 78 -34.38 -1.94 -32.37
N SER A 79 -33.14 -2.40 -32.53
CA SER A 79 -32.08 -2.22 -31.51
C SER A 79 -31.72 -0.74 -31.29
N LEU A 80 -31.56 0.05 -32.37
CA LEU A 80 -31.30 1.48 -32.27
C LEU A 80 -32.45 2.23 -31.57
N LEU A 81 -33.70 1.92 -31.92
CA LEU A 81 -34.88 2.55 -31.31
C LEU A 81 -34.98 2.18 -29.82
N LEU A 82 -34.74 0.91 -29.47
CA LEU A 82 -34.71 0.44 -28.09
C LEU A 82 -33.62 1.17 -27.27
N ASP A 83 -32.42 1.32 -27.82
CA ASP A 83 -31.32 2.01 -27.16
C ASP A 83 -31.61 3.52 -27.00
N ALA A 84 -32.20 4.15 -28.02
CA ALA A 84 -32.62 5.55 -27.97
C ALA A 84 -33.73 5.78 -26.92
N ALA A 85 -34.72 4.89 -26.84
CA ALA A 85 -35.79 4.94 -25.84
C ALA A 85 -35.24 4.73 -24.42
N LYS A 86 -34.38 3.71 -24.22
CA LYS A 86 -33.69 3.47 -22.92
C LYS A 86 -32.84 4.67 -22.50
N HIS A 87 -32.09 5.26 -23.43
CA HIS A 87 -31.29 6.46 -23.17
C HIS A 87 -32.18 7.65 -22.77
N SER A 88 -33.26 7.90 -23.50
CA SER A 88 -34.21 8.98 -23.23
C SER A 88 -34.91 8.80 -21.88
N SER A 89 -35.29 7.56 -21.53
CA SER A 89 -35.85 7.21 -20.21
C SER A 89 -34.86 7.52 -19.09
N ARG A 90 -33.59 7.08 -19.20
CA ARG A 90 -32.54 7.40 -18.22
C ARG A 90 -32.28 8.90 -18.08
N LYS A 91 -32.31 9.65 -19.18
CA LYS A 91 -32.14 11.11 -19.19
C LYS A 91 -33.30 11.81 -18.48
N ARG A 92 -34.54 11.35 -18.70
CA ARG A 92 -35.72 11.88 -18.00
C ARG A 92 -35.66 11.60 -16.50
N ALA A 93 -35.29 10.38 -16.09
CA ALA A 93 -35.10 10.02 -14.68
C ALA A 93 -33.98 10.84 -14.02
N TYR A 94 -32.86 11.07 -14.72
CA TYR A 94 -31.78 11.95 -14.26
C TYR A 94 -32.31 13.37 -13.98
N ASN A 95 -33.02 13.96 -14.94
CA ASN A 95 -33.57 15.32 -14.81
C ASN A 95 -34.56 15.41 -13.64
N HIS A 96 -35.48 14.45 -13.53
CA HIS A 96 -36.42 14.38 -12.42
C HIS A 96 -35.70 14.32 -11.06
N ASN A 97 -34.73 13.41 -10.93
CA ASN A 97 -33.95 13.26 -9.70
C ASN A 97 -33.16 14.53 -9.37
N SER A 98 -32.59 15.22 -10.36
CA SER A 98 -31.87 16.48 -10.13
C SER A 98 -32.77 17.63 -9.65
N ILE A 99 -34.07 17.58 -9.94
CA ILE A 99 -35.04 18.60 -9.53
C ILE A 99 -35.64 18.28 -8.17
N VAL A 100 -35.96 17.01 -7.91
CA VAL A 100 -36.59 16.55 -6.66
C VAL A 100 -35.57 16.41 -5.53
N TRP A 101 -34.31 16.17 -5.85
CA TRP A 101 -33.25 16.08 -4.84
C TRP A 101 -33.05 17.44 -4.16
N PRO A 102 -33.12 17.53 -2.82
CA PRO A 102 -33.18 18.81 -2.10
C PRO A 102 -31.85 19.58 -2.14
N LEU A 103 -30.75 18.94 -2.51
CA LEU A 103 -29.43 19.56 -2.53
C LEU A 103 -28.98 19.86 -3.96
N PRO A 104 -28.34 21.01 -4.23
CA PRO A 104 -27.71 21.25 -5.52
C PRO A 104 -26.60 20.21 -5.77
N PRO A 105 -26.22 19.99 -7.05
CA PRO A 105 -25.14 19.07 -7.40
C PRO A 105 -23.83 19.36 -6.64
N ASP A 106 -23.53 20.65 -6.40
CA ASP A 106 -22.30 21.07 -5.74
C ASP A 106 -22.20 20.64 -4.28
N LEU A 107 -23.30 20.77 -3.55
CA LEU A 107 -23.38 20.26 -2.17
C LEU A 107 -23.46 18.73 -2.15
N THR A 108 -24.09 18.13 -3.15
CA THR A 108 -24.21 16.67 -3.25
C THR A 108 -22.85 16.00 -3.43
N PHE A 109 -21.99 16.49 -4.34
CA PHE A 109 -20.66 15.89 -4.48
C PHE A 109 -19.79 16.15 -3.23
N LYS A 110 -19.94 17.29 -2.55
CA LYS A 110 -19.21 17.56 -1.30
C LYS A 110 -19.58 16.58 -0.19
N ILE A 111 -20.86 16.19 -0.10
CA ILE A 111 -21.28 15.10 0.80
C ILE A 111 -20.65 13.79 0.35
N PHE A 112 -20.65 13.50 -0.95
CA PHE A 112 -20.10 12.26 -1.48
C PHE A 112 -18.59 12.15 -1.24
N SER A 113 -17.84 13.26 -1.26
CA SER A 113 -16.41 13.28 -0.90
C SER A 113 -16.12 12.98 0.57
N MET A 114 -17.15 13.00 1.43
CA MET A 114 -17.03 12.61 2.83
C MET A 114 -17.40 11.14 3.07
N LEU A 115 -17.90 10.42 2.05
CA LEU A 115 -18.26 9.01 2.16
C LEU A 115 -17.03 8.12 2.04
N ASP A 116 -17.06 6.97 2.72
CA ASP A 116 -16.10 5.91 2.47
C ASP A 116 -16.29 5.31 1.06
N THR A 117 -15.25 4.64 0.55
CA THR A 117 -15.22 4.10 -0.81
C THR A 117 -16.36 3.10 -1.08
N GLN A 118 -16.82 2.34 -0.08
CA GLN A 118 -17.91 1.39 -0.23
C GLN A 118 -19.26 2.11 -0.30
N SER A 119 -19.53 3.05 0.61
CA SER A 119 -20.73 3.88 0.60
C SER A 119 -20.86 4.69 -0.69
N LEU A 120 -19.74 5.24 -1.19
CA LEU A 120 -19.71 5.95 -2.47
C LEU A 120 -20.12 5.03 -3.64
N CYS A 121 -19.67 3.77 -3.65
CA CYS A 121 -20.08 2.79 -4.65
C CYS A 121 -21.59 2.52 -4.60
N PHE A 122 -22.18 2.36 -3.40
CA PHE A 122 -23.61 2.16 -3.25
C PHE A 122 -24.43 3.36 -3.72
N VAL A 123 -24.02 4.57 -3.32
CA VAL A 123 -24.68 5.82 -3.73
C VAL A 123 -24.59 6.00 -5.25
N SER A 124 -23.42 5.74 -5.85
CA SER A 124 -23.25 5.78 -7.31
C SER A 124 -24.12 4.75 -8.04
N ALA A 125 -24.50 3.64 -7.40
CA ALA A 125 -25.36 2.62 -8.00
C ALA A 125 -26.86 2.92 -7.84
N ALA A 126 -27.24 3.84 -6.96
CA ALA A 126 -28.65 4.12 -6.64
C ALA A 126 -29.42 4.77 -7.79
N CYS A 127 -28.82 5.77 -8.46
CA CYS A 127 -29.42 6.38 -9.65
C CYS A 127 -28.39 7.08 -10.54
N SER A 128 -28.78 7.43 -11.78
CA SER A 128 -27.92 8.12 -12.75
C SER A 128 -27.49 9.52 -12.29
N PHE A 129 -28.33 10.22 -11.51
CA PHE A 129 -28.00 11.53 -10.94
C PHE A 129 -26.85 11.42 -9.95
N PHE A 130 -26.96 10.51 -8.97
CA PHE A 130 -25.89 10.24 -8.02
C PHE A 130 -24.65 9.67 -8.69
N SER A 131 -24.80 8.79 -9.68
CA SER A 131 -23.66 8.30 -10.46
C SER A 131 -22.88 9.44 -11.13
N LYS A 132 -23.56 10.50 -11.59
CA LYS A 132 -22.89 11.66 -12.17
C LYS A 132 -22.21 12.53 -11.12
N CYS A 133 -22.85 12.76 -9.96
CA CYS A 133 -22.23 13.48 -8.84
C CYS A 133 -21.01 12.74 -8.27
N ALA A 134 -21.08 11.41 -8.16
CA ALA A 134 -20.01 10.56 -7.64
C ALA A 134 -18.81 10.43 -8.57
N LYS A 135 -18.90 10.90 -9.83
CA LYS A 135 -17.76 10.94 -10.76
C LYS A 135 -16.79 12.08 -10.48
N ASP A 136 -17.12 12.98 -9.57
CA ASP A 136 -16.22 14.08 -9.20
C ASP A 136 -14.91 13.53 -8.62
N PRO A 137 -13.73 14.03 -9.05
CA PRO A 137 -12.44 13.55 -8.56
C PRO A 137 -12.25 13.65 -7.05
N LEU A 138 -12.84 14.64 -6.39
CA LEU A 138 -12.75 14.82 -4.94
C LEU A 138 -13.43 13.67 -4.17
N CYS A 139 -14.39 12.98 -4.80
CA CYS A 139 -15.00 11.78 -4.21
C CYS A 139 -13.99 10.62 -4.05
N TYR A 140 -12.87 10.68 -4.76
CA TYR A 140 -11.85 9.63 -4.77
C TYR A 140 -10.51 10.13 -4.22
N GLU A 141 -10.51 11.23 -3.45
CA GLU A 141 -9.31 11.78 -2.81
C GLU A 141 -8.63 10.76 -1.88
N ASN A 142 -9.44 10.03 -1.11
CA ASN A 142 -9.00 9.03 -0.14
C ASN A 142 -9.60 7.66 -0.46
N LEU A 143 -8.80 6.79 -1.05
CA LEU A 143 -9.21 5.44 -1.44
C LEU A 143 -8.81 4.43 -0.37
N ASP A 144 -9.79 3.73 0.21
CA ASP A 144 -9.57 2.56 1.04
C ASP A 144 -10.14 1.31 0.36
N LEU A 145 -9.24 0.52 -0.21
CA LEU A 145 -9.56 -0.73 -0.92
C LEU A 145 -8.99 -1.94 -0.17
N ARG A 146 -8.82 -1.80 1.16
CA ARG A 146 -8.47 -2.93 2.02
C ARG A 146 -9.68 -3.85 2.13
N THR A 147 -9.42 -5.15 2.05
CA THR A 147 -10.47 -6.17 2.12
C THR A 147 -10.06 -7.29 3.06
N LEU A 148 -11.03 -7.93 3.70
CA LEU A 148 -10.78 -9.15 4.49
C LEU A 148 -10.54 -10.37 3.60
N VAL A 149 -11.10 -10.34 2.39
CA VAL A 149 -11.00 -11.40 1.38
C VAL A 149 -10.59 -10.74 0.07
N PRO A 150 -9.62 -11.30 -0.69
CA PRO A 150 -9.22 -10.73 -1.96
C PRO A 150 -10.44 -10.66 -2.89
N LYS A 151 -10.92 -9.43 -3.16
CA LYS A 151 -12.02 -9.15 -4.10
C LYS A 151 -11.66 -8.04 -5.10
N VAL A 152 -10.78 -7.12 -4.70
CA VAL A 152 -10.38 -5.97 -5.51
C VAL A 152 -9.27 -6.39 -6.49
N ASN A 153 -9.48 -6.10 -7.78
CA ASN A 153 -8.53 -6.37 -8.85
C ASN A 153 -7.85 -5.10 -9.38
N ASN A 154 -6.79 -5.31 -10.17
CA ASN A 154 -6.03 -4.22 -10.78
C ASN A 154 -6.92 -3.26 -11.58
N ALA A 155 -7.96 -3.76 -12.27
CA ALA A 155 -8.84 -2.93 -13.08
C ALA A 155 -9.69 -1.97 -12.22
N VAL A 156 -10.17 -2.44 -11.06
CA VAL A 156 -10.86 -1.60 -10.07
C VAL A 156 -9.92 -0.53 -9.53
N VAL A 157 -8.70 -0.91 -9.11
CA VAL A 157 -7.69 0.04 -8.63
C VAL A 157 -7.37 1.09 -9.69
N ALA A 158 -7.12 0.67 -10.93
CA ALA A 158 -6.85 1.57 -12.05
C ALA A 158 -8.00 2.53 -12.32
N THR A 159 -9.24 2.02 -12.32
CA THR A 159 -10.44 2.85 -12.53
C THR A 159 -10.58 3.89 -11.42
N MET A 160 -10.35 3.53 -10.16
CA MET A 160 -10.48 4.47 -9.05
C MET A 160 -9.36 5.52 -9.04
N ILE A 161 -8.11 5.12 -9.33
CA ILE A 161 -6.99 6.08 -9.48
C ILE A 161 -7.26 7.03 -10.66
N GLN A 162 -7.76 6.52 -11.78
CA GLN A 162 -8.09 7.36 -12.94
C GLN A 162 -9.23 8.34 -12.63
N ARG A 163 -10.24 7.93 -11.86
CA ARG A 163 -11.33 8.82 -11.43
C ARG A 163 -10.82 9.91 -10.47
N ALA A 164 -9.91 9.57 -9.57
CA ALA A 164 -9.30 10.54 -8.66
C ALA A 164 -8.40 11.55 -9.40
N GLY A 165 -7.66 11.09 -10.42
CA GLY A 165 -6.72 11.93 -11.15
C GLY A 165 -5.80 12.70 -10.19
N LYS A 166 -5.71 14.02 -10.38
CA LYS A 166 -4.91 14.93 -9.54
C LYS A 166 -5.45 15.14 -8.12
N ALA A 167 -6.67 14.70 -7.82
CA ALA A 167 -7.23 14.82 -6.48
C ALA A 167 -6.75 13.72 -5.54
N LEU A 168 -6.09 12.67 -6.02
CA LEU A 168 -5.67 11.54 -5.19
C LEU A 168 -4.65 11.97 -4.11
N ARG A 169 -4.97 11.69 -2.84
CA ARG A 169 -4.10 11.98 -1.69
C ARG A 169 -3.73 10.74 -0.88
N SER A 170 -4.63 9.77 -0.79
CA SER A 170 -4.39 8.56 0.00
C SER A 170 -4.89 7.33 -0.75
N ILE A 171 -4.09 6.27 -0.75
CA ILE A 171 -4.49 4.96 -1.25
C ILE A 171 -4.07 3.86 -0.28
N LYS A 172 -5.02 2.99 0.06
CA LYS A 172 -4.77 1.78 0.86
C LYS A 172 -5.22 0.55 0.08
N LEU A 173 -4.32 -0.40 -0.15
CA LEU A 173 -4.56 -1.58 -0.97
C LEU A 173 -4.20 -2.86 -0.24
N GLY A 174 -4.96 -3.92 -0.50
CA GLY A 174 -4.56 -5.27 -0.16
C GLY A 174 -5.48 -5.97 0.84
N VAL A 175 -4.96 -7.03 1.45
CA VAL A 175 -5.72 -7.88 2.35
C VAL A 175 -5.28 -7.62 3.78
N VAL A 176 -6.21 -7.21 4.63
CA VAL A 176 -5.96 -7.02 6.07
C VAL A 176 -6.63 -8.17 6.81
N PRO A 177 -5.87 -9.05 7.50
CA PRO A 177 -6.45 -10.11 8.32
C PRO A 177 -7.32 -9.51 9.43
N VAL A 178 -8.40 -10.21 9.79
CA VAL A 178 -9.39 -9.80 10.82
C VAL A 178 -8.75 -9.47 12.18
N THR A 179 -7.55 -9.96 12.45
CA THR A 179 -6.80 -9.71 13.70
C THR A 179 -6.10 -8.34 13.78
N ALA A 180 -6.09 -7.54 12.70
CA ALA A 180 -5.40 -6.24 12.66
C ALA A 180 -6.32 -5.02 12.89
N CYS A 181 -7.60 -5.21 13.24
CA CYS A 181 -8.47 -4.10 13.64
C CYS A 181 -8.17 -3.68 15.09
N PRO A 182 -7.79 -2.41 15.36
CA PRO A 182 -7.87 -1.87 16.71
C PRO A 182 -9.33 -1.89 17.15
N LEU A 183 -9.60 -2.53 18.29
CA LEU A 183 -10.90 -2.46 18.96
C LEU A 183 -11.20 -0.99 19.29
N GLY A 184 -12.07 -0.35 18.50
CA GLY A 184 -12.54 1.00 18.77
C GLY A 184 -13.19 1.65 17.56
N PHE A 185 -14.52 1.51 17.47
CA PHE A 185 -15.56 2.39 16.90
C PHE A 185 -16.65 1.60 16.14
N CYS A 186 -17.84 1.62 16.75
CA CYS A 186 -19.20 1.23 16.34
C CYS A 186 -19.43 0.25 15.16
N GLN A 187 -20.11 -0.85 15.50
CA GLN A 187 -20.80 -1.77 14.59
C GLN A 187 -21.95 -1.11 13.82
N PRO A 188 -22.35 -1.75 12.71
CA PRO A 188 -23.75 -2.08 12.52
C PRO A 188 -24.00 -3.59 12.57
N SER A 189 -25.13 -3.91 13.17
CA SER A 189 -25.65 -5.21 13.58
C SER A 189 -26.13 -6.14 12.46
N VAL A 190 -25.77 -7.42 12.63
CA VAL A 190 -26.56 -8.67 12.46
C VAL A 190 -26.93 -9.13 11.03
N SER A 191 -26.34 -10.26 10.61
CA SER A 191 -27.03 -11.57 10.63
C SER A 191 -26.09 -12.76 10.32
N THR A 192 -26.07 -13.73 11.25
CA THR A 192 -25.74 -15.16 11.09
C THR A 192 -24.27 -15.49 10.75
N VAL A 193 -23.44 -16.03 11.64
CA VAL A 193 -23.52 -17.36 12.29
C VAL A 193 -22.72 -17.33 13.61
N ARG A 194 -23.35 -17.74 14.72
CA ARG A 194 -22.65 -18.11 15.96
C ARG A 194 -22.05 -19.51 15.80
N LYS A 195 -20.72 -19.62 15.85
CA LYS A 195 -20.01 -20.67 16.62
C LYS A 195 -18.51 -20.36 16.71
N ALA A 196 -17.94 -20.72 17.86
CA ALA A 196 -16.53 -20.65 18.26
C ALA A 196 -16.02 -19.30 18.80
N ILE A 197 -16.36 -19.02 20.06
CA ILE A 197 -15.45 -18.32 20.99
C ILE A 197 -14.85 -19.41 21.86
N VAL A 198 -13.58 -19.76 21.63
CA VAL A 198 -12.63 -20.26 22.63
C VAL A 198 -11.23 -19.85 22.14
N GLU A 199 -10.61 -18.96 22.93
CA GLU A 199 -9.17 -18.75 23.14
C GLU A 199 -8.25 -18.36 21.96
N ALA A 200 -7.56 -17.23 22.14
CA ALA A 200 -6.36 -16.80 21.43
C ALA A 200 -5.35 -16.32 22.50
N PRO A 201 -4.04 -16.15 22.23
CA PRO A 201 -3.42 -16.03 20.90
C PRO A 201 -2.09 -16.78 20.70
N ASN A 202 -1.75 -17.09 19.45
CA ASN A 202 -0.39 -17.03 18.86
C ASN A 202 -0.41 -17.66 17.46
N TYR A 203 -0.30 -16.84 16.41
CA TYR A 203 -0.06 -17.37 15.06
C TYR A 203 1.11 -16.64 14.40
N SER A 204 2.20 -17.37 14.32
CA SER A 204 3.31 -17.17 13.38
C SER A 204 2.78 -17.36 11.97
N TRP A 205 3.15 -16.47 11.03
CA TRP A 205 2.81 -16.55 9.61
C TRP A 205 3.42 -17.76 8.88
N ASN A 206 4.17 -18.60 9.57
CA ASN A 206 4.77 -19.81 9.05
C ASN A 206 4.12 -21.05 9.65
N ASP A 207 2.84 -21.33 9.37
CA ASP A 207 2.50 -22.72 9.07
C ASP A 207 1.17 -22.87 8.31
N LYS A 208 1.21 -23.73 7.29
CA LYS A 208 0.08 -24.30 6.53
C LYS A 208 -0.72 -23.38 5.59
N ARG A 209 -0.16 -23.13 4.40
CA ARG A 209 -0.92 -23.26 3.14
C ARG A 209 -0.55 -24.58 2.46
N SER A 210 -1.19 -25.66 2.90
CA SER A 210 -1.19 -26.93 2.16
C SER A 210 -2.11 -26.81 0.95
N ARG A 211 -1.49 -26.79 -0.23
CA ARG A 211 -1.98 -27.28 -1.53
C ARG A 211 -3.47 -27.68 -1.61
N GLN A 212 -4.35 -26.74 -1.97
CA GLN A 212 -5.51 -27.01 -2.84
C GLN A 212 -6.15 -25.68 -3.30
N GLY A 213 -6.27 -25.51 -4.62
CA GLY A 213 -6.98 -24.40 -5.25
C GLY A 213 -6.12 -23.18 -5.59
N ARG A 214 -5.90 -22.90 -6.87
CA ARG A 214 -5.29 -21.66 -7.34
C ARG A 214 -6.19 -20.46 -6.96
N GLU A 215 -5.95 -19.85 -5.80
CA GLU A 215 -6.37 -18.47 -5.59
C GLU A 215 -5.44 -17.59 -6.44
N SER A 216 -5.91 -17.21 -7.63
CA SER A 216 -5.23 -16.20 -8.42
C SER A 216 -5.23 -14.91 -7.60
N SER A 217 -4.05 -14.47 -7.16
CA SER A 217 -3.93 -13.20 -6.44
C SER A 217 -4.58 -12.10 -7.28
N ILE A 218 -5.64 -11.50 -6.75
CA ILE A 218 -6.48 -10.58 -7.52
C ILE A 218 -5.73 -9.26 -7.80
N LEU A 219 -4.87 -8.85 -6.86
CA LEU A 219 -3.86 -7.82 -7.08
C LEU A 219 -2.55 -8.45 -7.54
N THR A 220 -1.91 -7.81 -8.51
CA THR A 220 -0.58 -8.20 -9.02
C THR A 220 0.38 -7.01 -9.00
N ARG A 221 1.64 -7.21 -9.40
CA ARG A 221 2.64 -6.15 -9.57
C ARG A 221 2.18 -4.91 -10.33
N CYS A 222 1.18 -5.03 -11.21
CA CYS A 222 0.66 -3.90 -11.99
C CYS A 222 -0.38 -3.05 -11.25
N CYS A 223 -0.76 -3.37 -10.00
CA CYS A 223 -1.83 -2.64 -9.32
C CYS A 223 -1.51 -1.16 -9.07
N LEU A 224 -0.23 -0.79 -9.07
CA LEU A 224 0.24 0.59 -8.87
C LEU A 224 0.66 1.31 -10.16
N SER A 225 0.67 0.62 -11.32
CA SER A 225 1.01 1.27 -12.60
C SER A 225 0.16 2.51 -12.95
N PRO A 226 -1.11 2.63 -12.53
CA PRO A 226 -1.90 3.83 -12.79
C PRO A 226 -1.37 5.09 -12.09
N LEU A 227 -0.54 4.97 -11.04
CA LEU A 227 0.08 6.12 -10.37
C LEU A 227 1.05 6.86 -11.30
N SER A 228 1.73 6.11 -12.18
CA SER A 228 2.62 6.64 -13.22
C SER A 228 1.87 7.00 -14.50
N GLY A 229 0.56 6.73 -14.58
CA GLY A 229 -0.29 7.06 -15.72
C GLY A 229 -0.50 8.58 -15.86
N ASP A 230 -0.92 9.03 -17.06
CA ASP A 230 -1.22 10.44 -17.35
C ASP A 230 -0.07 11.40 -16.96
N GLY A 231 1.17 11.04 -17.32
CA GLY A 231 2.37 11.80 -16.96
C GLY A 231 2.71 11.78 -15.47
N GLY A 232 2.18 10.82 -14.70
CA GLY A 232 2.39 10.71 -13.26
C GLY A 232 1.49 11.61 -12.41
N ALA A 233 0.47 12.24 -13.01
CA ALA A 233 -0.39 13.18 -12.31
C ALA A 233 -1.07 12.61 -11.05
N PRO A 234 -1.57 11.36 -11.01
CA PRO A 234 -2.16 10.79 -9.80
C PRO A 234 -1.13 10.50 -8.71
N GLY A 235 0.08 10.04 -9.08
CA GLY A 235 1.16 9.78 -8.13
C GLY A 235 1.76 11.06 -7.53
N ALA A 236 1.90 12.12 -8.35
CA ALA A 236 2.61 13.35 -7.98
C ALA A 236 2.10 14.01 -6.70
N LEU A 237 0.80 13.88 -6.44
CA LEU A 237 0.09 14.53 -5.34
C LEU A 237 -0.30 13.59 -4.19
N LEU A 238 0.04 12.30 -4.33
CA LEU A 238 -0.20 11.26 -3.33
C LEU A 238 0.64 11.53 -2.08
N ARG A 239 -0.02 11.55 -0.92
CA ARG A 239 0.58 11.76 0.40
C ARG A 239 0.67 10.49 1.23
N LYS A 240 -0.22 9.52 1.00
CA LYS A 240 -0.31 8.26 1.76
C LYS A 240 -0.44 7.05 0.84
N LEU A 241 0.45 6.07 1.02
CA LEU A 241 0.47 4.81 0.29
C LEU A 241 0.60 3.64 1.27
N HIS A 242 -0.48 2.88 1.45
CA HIS A 242 -0.49 1.72 2.35
C HIS A 242 -0.77 0.43 1.58
N LEU A 243 0.10 -0.57 1.74
CA LEU A 243 0.06 -1.82 0.98
C LEU A 243 0.12 -3.02 1.93
N TYR A 244 -0.85 -3.94 1.80
CA TYR A 244 -1.01 -5.08 2.71
C TYR A 244 -1.09 -6.41 1.97
N ASN A 245 -0.19 -7.34 2.27
CA ASN A 245 -0.25 -8.75 1.86
C ASN A 245 -0.48 -8.97 0.35
N ILE A 246 0.17 -8.16 -0.49
CA ILE A 246 0.11 -8.29 -1.96
C ILE A 246 1.20 -9.27 -2.42
N GLU A 247 0.85 -10.55 -2.50
CA GLU A 247 1.80 -11.65 -2.77
C GLU A 247 2.59 -11.50 -4.08
N ARG A 248 1.96 -10.95 -5.13
CA ARG A 248 2.57 -10.82 -6.46
C ARG A 248 3.22 -9.46 -6.72
N MET A 249 3.49 -8.66 -5.69
CA MET A 249 4.22 -7.40 -5.84
C MET A 249 5.73 -7.68 -5.89
N ASP A 250 6.45 -7.00 -6.80
CA ASP A 250 7.91 -7.08 -6.94
C ASP A 250 8.60 -5.73 -6.70
N ASN A 251 9.91 -5.76 -6.45
CA ASN A 251 10.70 -4.55 -6.17
C ASN A 251 10.61 -3.53 -7.33
N THR A 252 10.67 -4.00 -8.57
CA THR A 252 10.64 -3.14 -9.76
C THR A 252 9.36 -2.32 -9.81
N SER A 253 8.20 -2.98 -9.67
CA SER A 253 6.92 -2.29 -9.78
C SER A 253 6.67 -1.35 -8.59
N LEU A 254 7.12 -1.75 -7.39
CA LEU A 254 7.07 -0.88 -6.22
C LEU A 254 7.97 0.35 -6.38
N CYS A 255 9.21 0.18 -6.85
CA CYS A 255 10.13 1.29 -7.08
C CYS A 255 9.61 2.27 -8.15
N CYS A 256 9.01 1.75 -9.23
CA CYS A 256 8.37 2.58 -10.26
C CYS A 256 7.17 3.37 -9.70
N ALA A 257 6.41 2.78 -8.78
CA ALA A 257 5.32 3.48 -8.12
C ALA A 257 5.85 4.58 -7.18
N LEU A 258 6.88 4.30 -6.39
CA LEU A 258 7.51 5.27 -5.49
C LEU A 258 8.16 6.44 -6.26
N SER A 259 8.77 6.18 -7.42
CA SER A 259 9.31 7.25 -8.27
C SER A 259 8.24 8.18 -8.83
N ALA A 260 6.98 7.72 -8.94
CA ALA A 260 5.86 8.56 -9.33
C ALA A 260 5.28 9.38 -8.16
N CYS A 261 5.72 9.16 -6.92
CA CYS A 261 5.12 9.74 -5.70
C CYS A 261 6.09 10.65 -4.90
N PRO A 262 6.56 11.79 -5.46
CA PRO A 262 7.48 12.69 -4.76
C PRO A 262 6.88 13.38 -3.53
N SER A 263 5.54 13.53 -3.47
CA SER A 263 4.84 14.18 -2.35
C SER A 263 4.47 13.25 -1.19
N LEU A 264 5.02 12.03 -1.16
CA LEU A 264 4.64 11.00 -0.20
C LEU A 264 5.12 11.36 1.21
N LEU A 265 4.19 11.33 2.17
CA LEU A 265 4.43 11.62 3.59
C LEU A 265 4.38 10.34 4.45
N ASP A 266 3.50 9.40 4.11
CA ASP A 266 3.25 8.17 4.88
C ASP A 266 3.26 6.94 3.96
N LEU A 267 4.27 6.08 4.15
CA LEU A 267 4.41 4.80 3.47
C LEU A 267 4.27 3.66 4.48
N GLU A 268 3.34 2.75 4.21
CA GLU A 268 3.13 1.54 5.01
C GLU A 268 3.13 0.31 4.11
N ILE A 269 4.02 -0.64 4.39
CA ILE A 269 4.17 -1.89 3.64
C ILE A 269 4.14 -3.04 4.64
N VAL A 270 3.16 -3.92 4.51
CA VAL A 270 2.97 -5.05 5.43
C VAL A 270 2.86 -6.33 4.64
N GLY A 271 3.70 -7.32 4.97
CA GLY A 271 3.55 -8.68 4.45
C GLY A 271 3.78 -8.80 2.94
N ILE A 272 4.57 -7.88 2.35
CA ILE A 272 4.96 -7.93 0.95
C ILE A 272 6.36 -8.54 0.81
N HIS A 273 6.58 -9.36 -0.21
CA HIS A 273 7.86 -10.02 -0.48
C HIS A 273 8.75 -9.14 -1.40
N VAL A 274 9.28 -8.05 -0.82
CA VAL A 274 10.22 -7.14 -1.48
C VAL A 274 11.47 -6.95 -0.61
N GLU A 275 12.56 -6.54 -1.24
CA GLU A 275 13.87 -6.39 -0.58
C GLU A 275 13.91 -5.04 0.13
N LEU A 276 14.27 -5.03 1.42
CA LEU A 276 14.31 -3.81 2.21
C LEU A 276 15.26 -2.78 1.59
N ARG A 277 16.47 -3.21 1.21
CA ARG A 277 17.48 -2.32 0.63
C ARG A 277 16.96 -1.60 -0.60
N GLN A 278 16.41 -2.32 -1.57
CA GLN A 278 15.96 -1.73 -2.83
C GLN A 278 14.80 -0.74 -2.61
N THR A 279 13.89 -1.06 -1.70
CA THR A 279 12.78 -0.18 -1.32
C THR A 279 13.29 1.11 -0.69
N LEU A 280 14.21 1.02 0.28
CA LEU A 280 14.78 2.20 0.94
C LEU A 280 15.61 3.08 0.00
N MET A 281 16.36 2.48 -0.94
CA MET A 281 17.05 3.22 -2.00
C MET A 281 16.06 4.01 -2.88
N SER A 282 14.90 3.42 -3.20
CA SER A 282 13.88 4.10 -3.99
C SER A 282 13.22 5.24 -3.21
N VAL A 283 12.92 5.03 -1.92
CA VAL A 283 12.40 6.08 -1.03
C VAL A 283 13.40 7.22 -0.89
N SER A 284 14.68 6.94 -0.63
CA SER A 284 15.71 7.97 -0.48
C SER A 284 15.97 8.75 -1.77
N ALA A 285 15.76 8.16 -2.94
CA ALA A 285 15.95 8.82 -4.22
C ALA A 285 14.75 9.67 -4.68
N ASN A 286 13.52 9.34 -4.25
CA ASN A 286 12.30 9.93 -4.82
C ASN A 286 11.36 10.60 -3.80
N CYS A 287 11.36 10.16 -2.54
CA CYS A 287 10.36 10.53 -1.52
C CYS A 287 10.99 11.37 -0.39
N HIS A 288 11.43 12.59 -0.69
CA HIS A 288 12.16 13.43 0.27
C HIS A 288 11.29 14.02 1.39
N LEU A 289 9.97 14.07 1.18
CA LEU A 289 9.00 14.62 2.14
C LEU A 289 8.48 13.59 3.14
N ILE A 290 8.99 12.37 3.12
CA ILE A 290 8.48 11.30 3.96
C ILE A 290 8.64 11.59 5.45
N GLU A 291 7.55 11.44 6.20
CA GLU A 291 7.47 11.67 7.64
C GLU A 291 7.32 10.35 8.41
N ARG A 292 6.57 9.39 7.82
CA ARG A 292 6.33 8.06 8.40
C ARG A 292 6.68 6.97 7.40
N LEU A 293 7.54 6.06 7.84
CA LEU A 293 7.89 4.85 7.12
C LEU A 293 7.63 3.63 8.00
N PHE A 294 6.70 2.78 7.58
CA PHE A 294 6.40 1.52 8.23
C PHE A 294 6.60 0.37 7.25
N PHE A 295 7.45 -0.58 7.62
CA PHE A 295 7.70 -1.77 6.84
C PHE A 295 7.76 -2.99 7.75
N GLU A 296 6.86 -3.93 7.51
CA GLU A 296 6.84 -5.25 8.13
C GLU A 296 7.09 -6.35 7.09
N SER A 297 8.14 -7.14 7.31
CA SER A 297 8.53 -8.23 6.43
C SER A 297 7.47 -9.33 6.38
N SER A 298 7.23 -9.88 5.18
CA SER A 298 6.43 -11.10 4.98
C SER A 298 7.06 -12.35 5.61
N ARG A 299 8.38 -12.36 5.80
CA ARG A 299 9.15 -13.46 6.39
C ARG A 299 10.17 -12.90 7.35
N THR A 300 9.91 -13.07 8.64
CA THR A 300 10.75 -12.54 9.71
C THR A 300 12.17 -13.15 9.63
N GLY A 301 13.19 -12.30 9.78
CA GLY A 301 14.59 -12.70 10.01
C GLY A 301 15.40 -13.16 8.81
N ARG A 302 14.85 -13.16 7.60
CA ARG A 302 15.56 -13.67 6.40
C ARG A 302 16.29 -12.63 5.58
N ASP A 303 15.85 -11.37 5.62
CA ASP A 303 16.42 -10.31 4.80
C ASP A 303 17.54 -9.56 5.55
N ASP A 304 18.79 -9.76 5.11
CA ASP A 304 20.01 -9.04 5.55
C ASP A 304 20.58 -8.12 4.44
N SER A 305 19.78 -7.81 3.42
CA SER A 305 20.23 -7.04 2.27
C SER A 305 20.66 -5.62 2.62
N LEU A 306 20.15 -5.06 3.73
CA LEU A 306 20.34 -3.67 4.09
C LEU A 306 21.83 -3.35 4.29
N LYS A 307 22.37 -2.41 3.50
CA LYS A 307 23.75 -1.95 3.63
C LYS A 307 23.82 -0.65 4.42
N THR A 308 24.95 -0.44 5.10
CA THR A 308 25.28 0.79 5.83
C THR A 308 25.12 2.05 4.97
N GLN A 309 25.57 1.97 3.71
CA GLN A 309 25.47 3.07 2.74
C GLN A 309 24.02 3.49 2.49
N THR A 310 23.09 2.53 2.36
CA THR A 310 21.67 2.80 2.15
C THR A 310 21.04 3.52 3.35
N CYS A 311 21.46 3.18 4.58
CA CYS A 311 21.01 3.90 5.78
C CYS A 311 21.48 5.37 5.77
N SER A 312 22.74 5.62 5.41
CA SER A 312 23.29 6.97 5.32
C SER A 312 22.58 7.82 4.26
N GLU A 313 22.31 7.25 3.09
CA GLU A 313 21.57 7.92 2.02
C GLU A 313 20.14 8.25 2.44
N LEU A 314 19.46 7.33 3.11
CA LEU A 314 18.10 7.56 3.63
C LEU A 314 18.08 8.72 4.65
N VAL A 315 19.05 8.75 5.57
CA VAL A 315 19.19 9.84 6.54
C VAL A 315 19.42 11.19 5.86
N ASN A 316 20.29 11.22 4.85
CA ASN A 316 20.64 12.47 4.17
C ASN A 316 19.50 13.00 3.30
N ASN A 317 18.73 12.11 2.66
CA ASN A 317 17.73 12.50 1.67
C ASN A 317 16.30 12.58 2.23
N CYS A 318 16.03 12.08 3.44
CA CYS A 318 14.71 12.12 4.08
C CYS A 318 14.77 12.83 5.45
N PRO A 319 15.06 14.14 5.51
CA PRO A 319 15.31 14.86 6.77
C PRO A 319 14.06 15.06 7.64
N HIS A 320 12.86 14.83 7.09
CA HIS A 320 11.57 15.03 7.75
C HIS A 320 11.05 13.80 8.50
N LEU A 321 11.77 12.68 8.46
CA LEU A 321 11.31 11.43 9.06
C LEU A 321 11.15 11.56 10.58
N THR A 322 9.94 11.33 11.06
CA THR A 322 9.56 11.35 12.49
C THR A 322 9.24 9.96 13.03
N SER A 323 8.78 9.05 12.17
CA SER A 323 8.43 7.68 12.54
C SER A 323 9.07 6.66 11.60
N LEU A 324 9.84 5.75 12.17
CA LEU A 324 10.47 4.63 11.45
C LEU A 324 10.10 3.30 12.10
N SER A 325 9.54 2.39 11.31
CA SER A 325 9.26 1.02 11.74
C SER A 325 9.79 0.04 10.72
N LEU A 326 10.75 -0.79 11.13
CA LEU A 326 11.34 -1.84 10.29
C LEU A 326 11.22 -3.17 11.06
N ARG A 327 10.06 -3.82 10.92
CA ARG A 327 9.73 -5.04 11.67
C ARG A 327 10.10 -6.31 10.91
N GLY A 328 10.67 -7.28 11.62
CA GLY A 328 10.98 -8.60 11.07
C GLY A 328 12.20 -8.64 10.14
N PHE A 329 13.04 -7.59 10.12
CA PHE A 329 14.26 -7.53 9.29
C PHE A 329 15.51 -7.85 10.10
N LYS A 330 16.57 -8.35 9.44
CA LYS A 330 17.86 -8.59 10.09
C LYS A 330 18.66 -7.28 10.18
N LEU A 331 18.45 -6.56 11.26
CA LEU A 331 19.09 -5.27 11.52
C LEU A 331 20.23 -5.43 12.52
N HIS A 332 21.43 -5.00 12.14
CA HIS A 332 22.59 -4.93 13.02
C HIS A 332 22.69 -3.56 13.71
N ASP A 333 23.24 -3.54 14.92
CA ASP A 333 23.39 -2.32 15.74
C ASP A 333 24.08 -1.15 15.01
N CYS A 334 25.07 -1.42 14.14
CA CYS A 334 25.73 -0.38 13.36
C CYS A 334 24.76 0.33 12.40
N LYS A 335 23.88 -0.42 11.73
CA LYS A 335 22.87 0.11 10.80
C LYS A 335 21.81 0.90 11.57
N VAL A 336 21.35 0.37 12.71
CA VAL A 336 20.38 1.02 13.60
C VAL A 336 20.94 2.33 14.16
N ARG A 337 22.20 2.34 14.60
CA ARG A 337 22.87 3.53 15.12
C ARG A 337 22.88 4.67 14.11
N ILE A 338 23.17 4.37 12.83
CA ILE A 338 23.15 5.38 11.76
C ILE A 338 21.75 5.99 11.60
N LEU A 339 20.72 5.16 11.58
CA LEU A 339 19.34 5.62 11.42
C LEU A 339 18.91 6.49 12.61
N VAL A 340 19.06 5.98 13.83
CA VAL A 340 18.58 6.67 15.05
C VAL A 340 19.36 7.96 15.32
N LYS A 341 20.68 7.97 15.11
CA LYS A 341 21.50 9.19 15.29
C LYS A 341 21.39 10.16 14.12
N GLY A 342 21.17 9.65 12.91
CA GLY A 342 21.16 10.42 11.69
C GLY A 342 19.94 11.32 11.55
N PHE A 343 18.75 10.80 11.88
CA PHE A 343 17.51 11.55 11.76
C PHE A 343 17.36 12.56 12.91
N ARG A 344 17.22 13.84 12.56
CA ARG A 344 17.14 14.94 13.53
C ARG A 344 15.77 15.07 14.22
N LYS A 345 14.71 14.53 13.61
CA LYS A 345 13.31 14.67 14.07
C LYS A 345 12.67 13.34 14.45
N LEU A 346 13.45 12.27 14.55
CA LEU A 346 12.93 10.93 14.80
C LEU A 346 12.39 10.82 16.24
N GLN A 347 11.11 10.54 16.35
CA GLN A 347 10.37 10.43 17.61
C GLN A 347 9.90 9.00 17.87
N TYR A 348 9.57 8.25 16.82
CA TYR A 348 9.03 6.89 16.94
C TYR A 348 9.93 5.91 16.21
N VAL A 349 10.37 4.87 16.93
CA VAL A 349 11.18 3.78 16.40
C VAL A 349 10.61 2.43 16.81
N ASP A 350 10.49 1.55 15.83
CA ASP A 350 10.03 0.18 16.04
C ASP A 350 10.83 -0.81 15.20
N PHE A 351 11.61 -1.65 15.88
CA PHE A 351 12.41 -2.72 15.27
C PHE A 351 11.96 -4.10 15.76
N SER A 352 10.67 -4.26 16.03
CA SER A 352 10.12 -5.51 16.54
C SER A 352 10.50 -6.70 15.65
N SER A 353 10.81 -7.83 16.28
CA SER A 353 11.20 -9.08 15.62
C SER A 353 12.47 -8.98 14.77
N SER A 354 13.33 -7.99 15.01
CA SER A 354 14.65 -7.92 14.41
C SER A 354 15.66 -8.82 15.14
N TYR A 355 16.15 -9.83 14.43
CA TYR A 355 16.94 -10.91 15.03
C TYR A 355 18.35 -10.50 15.43
N SER A 356 18.97 -9.53 14.76
CA SER A 356 20.40 -9.19 14.94
C SER A 356 20.67 -7.96 15.81
N ILE A 357 19.64 -7.37 16.42
CA ILE A 357 19.81 -6.24 17.32
C ILE A 357 20.27 -6.77 18.68
N THR A 358 21.48 -6.40 19.08
CA THR A 358 22.04 -6.76 20.40
C THR A 358 21.71 -5.75 21.49
N GLY A 359 21.41 -4.52 21.11
CA GLY A 359 21.22 -3.39 22.03
C GLY A 359 22.48 -2.55 22.20
N SER A 360 23.63 -2.97 21.67
CA SER A 360 24.87 -2.18 21.72
C SER A 360 24.74 -0.81 21.03
N PHE A 361 23.81 -0.65 20.08
CA PHE A 361 23.51 0.64 19.47
C PHE A 361 23.01 1.69 20.48
N LEU A 362 22.38 1.24 21.59
CA LEU A 362 21.83 2.09 22.64
C LEU A 362 22.91 2.83 23.42
N ARG A 363 24.12 2.26 23.48
CA ARG A 363 25.27 2.90 24.11
C ARG A 363 25.55 4.25 23.43
N ASN A 364 25.65 5.31 24.23
CA ASN A 364 25.94 6.68 23.77
C ASN A 364 24.88 7.26 22.81
N LEU A 365 23.62 6.80 22.88
CA LEU A 365 22.49 7.50 22.24
C LEU A 365 21.97 8.66 23.10
N GLY A 366 22.14 8.60 24.42
CA GLY A 366 21.84 9.73 25.28
C GLY A 366 22.93 10.80 25.22
N GLY A 367 22.54 12.04 25.52
CA GLY A 367 23.41 13.22 25.44
C GLY A 367 23.33 13.97 24.10
N CYS A 368 24.31 14.81 23.78
CA CYS A 368 24.28 15.69 22.59
C CYS A 368 24.44 14.96 21.23
N ASN A 369 24.53 13.63 21.22
CA ASN A 369 25.08 12.85 20.10
C ASN A 369 24.02 12.11 19.24
N GLY A 370 22.77 12.58 19.27
CA GLY A 370 21.64 12.06 18.46
C GLY A 370 20.82 10.99 19.18
N GLY A 371 19.49 11.19 19.27
CA GLY A 371 18.55 10.33 20.01
C GLY A 371 17.65 11.06 21.02
N ASN A 372 17.93 12.33 21.31
CA ASN A 372 17.19 13.10 22.34
C ASN A 372 15.70 13.31 22.04
N PHE A 373 15.31 13.30 20.77
CA PHE A 373 13.92 13.49 20.34
C PHE A 373 13.09 12.21 20.37
N LEU A 374 13.71 11.07 20.72
CA LEU A 374 13.03 9.79 20.73
C LEU A 374 12.00 9.75 21.86
N GLU A 375 10.73 9.59 21.49
CA GLU A 375 9.60 9.45 22.42
C GLU A 375 9.19 8.00 22.59
N VAL A 376 9.35 7.18 21.56
CA VAL A 376 8.90 5.79 21.52
C VAL A 376 9.99 4.90 20.95
N LEU A 377 10.37 3.86 21.70
CA LEU A 377 11.30 2.82 21.28
C LEU A 377 10.70 1.43 21.52
N ILE A 378 10.50 0.67 20.45
CA ILE A 378 9.96 -0.69 20.50
C ILE A 378 10.99 -1.67 19.95
N LEU A 379 11.43 -2.59 20.81
CA LEU A 379 12.38 -3.67 20.56
C LEU A 379 11.77 -5.04 20.93
N ARG A 380 10.48 -5.19 20.63
CA ARG A 380 9.73 -6.41 20.98
C ARG A 380 10.23 -7.62 20.20
N ASP A 381 10.37 -8.76 20.87
CA ASP A 381 10.78 -10.04 20.27
C ASP A 381 12.10 -9.96 19.47
N CYS A 382 13.02 -9.08 19.87
CA CYS A 382 14.37 -9.01 19.31
C CYS A 382 15.24 -10.16 19.85
N MET A 383 15.47 -11.19 19.03
CA MET A 383 16.11 -12.45 19.45
C MET A 383 17.49 -12.28 20.11
N HIS A 384 18.33 -11.35 19.65
CA HIS A 384 19.68 -11.15 20.19
C HIS A 384 19.78 -10.01 21.20
N LEU A 385 18.66 -9.38 21.58
CA LEU A 385 18.67 -8.24 22.51
C LEU A 385 19.21 -8.69 23.86
N LYS A 386 20.35 -8.13 24.25
CA LYS A 386 21.07 -8.54 25.46
C LYS A 386 20.52 -7.86 26.70
N GLU A 387 20.31 -8.62 27.77
CA GLU A 387 19.85 -8.12 29.06
C GLU A 387 20.71 -6.96 29.58
N ILE A 388 22.04 -7.11 29.52
CA ILE A 388 22.98 -6.11 30.03
C ILE A 388 22.88 -4.76 29.30
N GLU A 389 22.57 -4.76 27.99
CA GLU A 389 22.40 -3.51 27.24
C GLU A 389 21.11 -2.80 27.62
N VAL A 390 20.04 -3.56 27.89
CA VAL A 390 18.78 -2.98 28.33
C VAL A 390 18.90 -2.44 29.76
N ALA A 391 19.59 -3.14 30.65
CA ALA A 391 19.90 -2.64 31.99
C ALA A 391 20.67 -1.31 31.94
N ARG A 392 21.70 -1.22 31.08
CA ARG A 392 22.47 0.03 30.85
C ARG A 392 21.59 1.16 30.31
N LEU A 393 20.68 0.87 29.39
CA LEU A 393 19.72 1.87 28.89
C LEU A 393 18.86 2.43 30.03
N LEU A 394 18.33 1.56 30.91
CA LEU A 394 17.50 1.98 32.03
C LEU A 394 18.28 2.82 33.05
N ILE A 395 19.55 2.49 33.30
CA ILE A 395 20.45 3.30 34.14
C ILE A 395 20.66 4.68 33.51
N ALA A 396 20.93 4.77 32.21
CA ALA A 396 21.08 6.04 31.51
C ALA A 396 19.79 6.91 31.58
N VAL A 397 18.61 6.28 31.52
CA VAL A 397 17.33 6.98 31.74
C VAL A 397 17.20 7.53 33.16
N LEU A 398 17.69 6.82 34.19
CA LEU A 398 17.73 7.30 35.58
C LEU A 398 18.71 8.47 35.74
N GLU A 399 19.84 8.43 35.03
CA GLU A 399 20.85 9.50 34.99
C GLU A 399 20.36 10.76 34.24
N GLY A 400 19.16 10.73 33.66
CA GLY A 400 18.52 11.88 33.01
C GLY A 400 18.78 11.98 31.51
N GLU A 401 19.34 10.93 30.89
CA GLU A 401 19.36 10.78 29.44
C GLU A 401 17.94 10.43 28.90
N PHE A 402 17.73 10.57 27.58
CA PHE A 402 16.44 10.30 26.93
C PHE A 402 15.25 11.03 27.55
N LYS A 403 15.37 12.35 27.73
CA LYS A 403 14.37 13.17 28.43
C LYS A 403 12.98 13.10 27.79
N LEU A 404 12.88 12.88 26.48
CA LEU A 404 11.61 12.82 25.76
C LEU A 404 11.01 11.41 25.66
N LEU A 405 11.73 10.36 26.09
CA LEU A 405 11.27 8.99 26.01
C LEU A 405 10.08 8.77 26.93
N LYS A 406 8.93 8.41 26.34
CA LYS A 406 7.66 8.15 27.00
C LYS A 406 7.28 6.67 26.94
N HIS A 407 7.74 5.93 25.94
CA HIS A 407 7.41 4.53 25.78
C HIS A 407 8.65 3.70 25.41
N LEU A 408 8.92 2.68 26.21
CA LEU A 408 9.93 1.67 25.94
C LEU A 408 9.28 0.29 26.02
N ASP A 409 9.34 -0.46 24.93
CA ASP A 409 8.87 -1.85 24.89
C ASP A 409 10.03 -2.77 24.55
N ILE A 410 10.37 -3.63 25.50
CA ILE A 410 11.48 -4.60 25.48
C ILE A 410 10.97 -6.02 25.76
N SER A 411 9.67 -6.23 25.53
CA SER A 411 9.01 -7.52 25.72
C SER A 411 9.60 -8.56 24.79
N ASN A 412 9.87 -9.76 25.30
CA ASN A 412 10.43 -10.83 24.49
C ASN A 412 9.88 -12.19 24.93
N ARG A 413 9.19 -12.85 24.00
CA ARG A 413 8.56 -14.17 24.25
C ARG A 413 9.57 -15.28 24.51
N GLU A 414 10.81 -15.13 24.05
CA GLU A 414 11.89 -16.10 24.29
C GLU A 414 12.84 -15.65 25.41
N GLY A 415 12.54 -14.55 26.10
CA GLY A 415 13.46 -13.94 27.06
C GLY A 415 14.60 -13.15 26.37
N LEU A 416 15.38 -12.42 27.18
CA LEU A 416 16.53 -11.66 26.68
C LEU A 416 17.76 -12.57 26.52
N ALA A 417 18.69 -12.19 25.64
CA ALA A 417 19.94 -12.93 25.47
C ALA A 417 20.93 -12.64 26.61
N CYS A 418 21.59 -13.69 27.12
CA CYS A 418 22.70 -13.55 28.06
C CYS A 418 23.95 -12.97 27.36
N GLU A 419 24.88 -12.41 28.14
CA GLU A 419 26.09 -11.78 27.59
C GLU A 419 27.06 -12.80 26.96
N ALA A 420 27.23 -13.95 27.60
CA ALA A 420 28.19 -14.99 27.22
C ALA A 420 27.67 -15.93 26.12
N ASP A 421 26.36 -16.21 26.11
CA ASP A 421 25.73 -17.10 25.15
C ASP A 421 24.30 -16.63 24.82
N TRP A 422 24.00 -16.43 23.55
CA TRP A 422 22.68 -16.00 23.09
C TRP A 422 21.64 -17.12 23.16
N TYR A 423 22.05 -18.39 23.23
CA TYR A 423 21.15 -19.51 23.51
C TYR A 423 20.66 -19.50 24.96
N HIS A 424 21.44 -18.92 25.87
CA HIS A 424 21.01 -18.77 27.25
C HIS A 424 20.06 -17.59 27.38
N ARG A 425 18.81 -17.88 27.75
CA ARG A 425 17.71 -16.92 27.84
C ARG A 425 17.49 -16.46 29.28
N CYS A 426 17.34 -15.16 29.45
CA CYS A 426 17.04 -14.52 30.72
C CYS A 426 15.56 -14.12 30.75
N TYR A 427 14.82 -14.68 31.70
CA TYR A 427 13.37 -14.48 31.84
C TYR A 427 12.99 -13.60 33.03
N ASN A 428 13.91 -13.45 34.00
CA ASN A 428 13.74 -12.68 35.23
C ASN A 428 14.94 -11.77 35.43
N SER A 429 14.81 -10.49 35.08
CA SER A 429 15.91 -9.53 35.24
C SER A 429 15.86 -8.79 36.57
N SER A 430 16.41 -9.40 37.62
CA SER A 430 16.68 -8.72 38.90
C SER A 430 17.67 -7.54 38.74
N ILE A 431 18.46 -7.55 37.67
CA ILE A 431 19.46 -6.52 37.34
C ILE A 431 18.82 -5.25 36.77
N MET A 432 17.60 -5.33 36.24
CA MET A 432 16.96 -4.21 35.55
C MET A 432 16.18 -3.32 36.52
N PRO A 433 16.53 -2.03 36.65
CA PRO A 433 15.91 -1.13 37.63
C PRO A 433 14.54 -0.59 37.17
N ILE A 434 13.66 -1.44 36.62
CA ILE A 434 12.37 -1.03 36.03
C ILE A 434 11.49 -0.27 37.05
N LYS A 435 11.39 -0.78 38.28
CA LYS A 435 10.61 -0.12 39.35
C LYS A 435 11.16 1.28 39.67
N GLN A 436 12.48 1.40 39.83
CA GLN A 436 13.14 2.68 40.10
C GLN A 436 12.92 3.68 38.97
N VAL A 437 12.96 3.22 37.71
CA VAL A 437 12.69 4.05 36.53
C VAL A 437 11.25 4.55 36.53
N LEU A 438 10.26 3.70 36.84
CA LEU A 438 8.86 4.10 36.90
C LEU A 438 8.58 5.06 38.07
N GLU A 439 9.26 4.89 39.19
CA GLU A 439 9.20 5.81 40.34
C GLU A 439 9.84 7.17 40.02
N ALA A 440 11.01 7.17 39.38
CA ALA A 440 11.72 8.39 39.00
C ALA A 440 11.06 9.13 37.82
N ARG A 441 10.39 8.40 36.91
CA ARG A 441 9.75 8.95 35.70
C ARG A 441 8.32 8.40 35.54
N PRO A 442 7.34 8.90 36.33
CA PRO A 442 5.97 8.39 36.31
C PRO A 442 5.23 8.60 34.97
N GLY A 443 5.70 9.51 34.12
CA GLY A 443 5.16 9.72 32.77
C GLY A 443 5.68 8.73 31.71
N MET A 444 6.59 7.83 32.06
CA MET A 444 7.19 6.87 31.16
C MET A 444 6.54 5.49 31.32
N ARG A 445 6.18 4.85 30.19
CA ARG A 445 5.66 3.49 30.13
C ARG A 445 6.77 2.53 29.68
N VAL A 446 7.20 1.67 30.59
CA VAL A 446 8.11 0.54 30.29
C VAL A 446 7.29 -0.75 30.23
N VAL A 447 7.39 -1.47 29.12
CA VAL A 447 6.75 -2.79 28.93
C VAL A 447 7.85 -3.82 28.75
N ALA A 448 7.85 -4.82 29.63
CA ALA A 448 8.86 -5.87 29.70
C ALA A 448 8.16 -7.19 30.01
N GLU A 449 7.39 -7.69 29.04
CA GLU A 449 6.68 -8.97 29.16
C GLU A 449 7.63 -10.11 28.74
N TYR A 450 7.93 -11.00 29.69
CA TYR A 450 8.73 -12.22 29.50
C TYR A 450 7.88 -13.43 29.91
N PRO A 451 8.12 -14.62 29.34
CA PRO A 451 7.45 -15.83 29.83
C PRO A 451 7.87 -16.10 31.28
N SER A 452 6.90 -16.50 32.11
CA SER A 452 7.19 -16.90 33.49
C SER A 452 8.05 -18.17 33.47
N GLU A 453 9.17 -18.18 34.20
CA GLU A 453 9.95 -19.38 34.45
C GLU A 453 9.00 -20.48 34.97
N GLY A 454 8.75 -21.52 34.16
CA GLY A 454 7.94 -22.67 34.55
C GLY A 454 6.65 -22.93 33.75
N SER A 455 6.35 -22.18 32.68
CA SER A 455 5.24 -22.55 31.77
C SER A 455 5.81 -23.16 30.49
N ASP A 456 5.59 -24.46 30.28
CA ASP A 456 5.83 -25.25 29.04
C ASP A 456 7.24 -25.82 28.76
N ILE A 457 7.88 -26.45 29.76
CA ILE A 457 8.94 -27.46 29.50
C ILE A 457 8.38 -28.91 29.54
N SER A 458 7.07 -29.10 29.68
CA SER A 458 6.46 -30.43 29.78
C SER A 458 6.06 -31.11 28.45
N LEU A 459 6.35 -30.52 27.28
CA LEU A 459 5.99 -31.14 25.99
C LEU A 459 7.16 -31.71 25.17
N LEU A 460 8.41 -31.58 25.61
CA LEU A 460 9.57 -32.11 24.87
C LEU A 460 10.29 -33.31 25.52
N SER A 461 9.81 -33.83 26.66
CA SER A 461 10.50 -34.88 27.43
C SER A 461 9.79 -36.24 27.49
N GLN A 462 8.79 -36.52 26.64
CA GLN A 462 8.03 -37.80 26.68
C GLN A 462 8.33 -38.79 25.54
N PHE A 463 9.42 -38.66 24.79
CA PHE A 463 9.83 -39.69 23.83
C PHE A 463 11.24 -40.23 24.08
N SER A 464 11.50 -40.71 25.30
CA SER A 464 12.55 -41.69 25.52
C SER A 464 12.28 -42.49 26.80
N ASN A 465 11.69 -43.69 26.67
CA ASN A 465 12.30 -44.95 27.12
C ASN A 465 11.31 -46.14 27.17
N HIS A 466 11.68 -47.18 26.40
CA HIS A 466 11.51 -48.63 26.58
C HIS A 466 10.08 -49.20 26.64
N THR A 467 9.71 -50.27 25.91
CA THR A 467 10.39 -51.58 25.78
C THR A 467 10.02 -52.34 24.49
N SER A 468 11.07 -52.84 23.82
CA SER A 468 11.22 -54.12 23.07
C SER A 468 10.02 -55.05 22.85
N ASP A 469 9.80 -55.52 21.61
CA ASP A 469 10.45 -56.74 21.07
C ASP A 469 10.07 -57.05 19.60
N GLY A 470 11.02 -57.63 18.83
CA GLY A 470 10.69 -58.63 17.80
C GLY A 470 11.00 -58.37 16.31
N SER A 471 12.28 -58.50 15.91
CA SER A 471 12.79 -59.09 14.64
C SER A 471 12.49 -58.40 13.28
N ILE A 472 13.32 -58.35 12.22
CA ILE A 472 14.66 -58.87 11.83
C ILE A 472 15.05 -58.14 10.50
N PHE A 473 16.29 -57.63 10.38
CA PHE A 473 17.15 -57.44 9.17
C PHE A 473 16.67 -56.48 8.03
N MET A 474 17.47 -55.65 7.32
CA MET A 474 18.90 -55.30 7.25
C MET A 474 19.09 -53.92 6.57
N SER A 475 20.16 -53.24 6.98
CA SER A 475 21.14 -52.45 6.19
C SER A 475 20.91 -50.98 5.78
N THR A 476 21.92 -50.22 6.24
CA THR A 476 22.69 -49.10 5.64
C THR A 476 22.16 -47.66 5.76
N SER A 477 22.92 -46.93 6.58
CA SER A 477 23.12 -45.48 6.66
C SER A 477 23.30 -44.82 5.29
N GLU A 478 22.74 -43.62 5.13
CA GLU A 478 23.43 -42.50 4.48
C GLU A 478 22.74 -41.18 4.85
N SER A 479 23.39 -40.43 5.75
CA SER A 479 23.15 -39.01 5.96
C SER A 479 24.01 -38.24 4.95
N SER A 480 23.40 -37.60 3.95
CA SER A 480 24.11 -36.71 3.04
C SER A 480 23.76 -35.25 3.33
N TYR A 481 24.57 -34.63 4.18
CA TYR A 481 24.80 -33.18 4.13
C TYR A 481 25.71 -32.92 2.93
N TYR A 482 25.17 -32.29 1.88
CA TYR A 482 26.01 -31.74 0.81
C TYR A 482 26.57 -30.39 1.27
N SER A 483 27.86 -30.41 1.59
CA SER A 483 28.74 -29.25 1.62
C SER A 483 29.34 -29.05 0.23
N ASP A 484 29.01 -27.95 -0.44
CA ASP A 484 29.78 -27.48 -1.59
C ASP A 484 30.59 -26.25 -1.18
N HIS A 485 31.88 -26.51 -0.94
CA HIS A 485 32.93 -25.51 -1.07
C HIS A 485 33.20 -25.30 -2.57
N VAL A 486 33.08 -24.06 -3.04
CA VAL A 486 33.89 -23.57 -4.18
C VAL A 486 34.67 -22.35 -3.71
N SER A 487 35.93 -22.66 -3.43
CA SER A 487 37.14 -21.86 -3.51
C SER A 487 37.10 -20.63 -4.44
N GLY A 488 37.56 -19.51 -3.90
CA GLY A 488 38.16 -18.38 -4.62
C GLY A 488 39.13 -17.69 -3.67
N ASN A 489 40.41 -18.07 -3.76
CA ASN A 489 41.57 -17.45 -3.12
C ASN A 489 41.53 -15.91 -3.15
N GLU A 490 41.97 -15.23 -2.09
CA GLU A 490 43.35 -14.75 -1.94
C GLU A 490 43.56 -14.35 -0.47
N GLU A 491 44.52 -14.99 0.19
CA GLU A 491 45.07 -14.61 1.49
C GLU A 491 46.51 -14.10 1.30
N GLY A 492 46.88 -13.10 2.10
CA GLY A 492 48.25 -12.92 2.56
C GLY A 492 48.85 -11.54 2.28
N GLN A 493 48.80 -10.64 3.26
CA GLN A 493 49.93 -10.41 4.16
C GLN A 493 49.64 -9.30 5.17
N ASP A 494 49.77 -9.66 6.45
CA ASP A 494 49.88 -8.77 7.59
C ASP A 494 51.13 -7.88 7.48
N ALA A 495 51.00 -6.61 7.88
CA ALA A 495 52.12 -5.82 8.37
C ALA A 495 51.67 -4.93 9.53
N VAL A 496 52.11 -5.35 10.71
CA VAL A 496 52.12 -4.67 12.00
C VAL A 496 52.82 -3.31 11.88
N ILE A 497 52.20 -2.25 12.42
CA ILE A 497 52.89 -0.98 12.67
C ILE A 497 52.88 -0.73 14.18
N TYR A 498 54.06 -0.89 14.79
CA TYR A 498 54.46 -0.19 16.02
C TYR A 498 55.42 0.94 15.61
N GLY A 499 55.27 2.10 16.24
CA GLY A 499 56.08 3.29 15.96
C GLY A 499 57.41 3.33 16.71
N GLU A 500 58.30 4.18 16.20
CA GLU A 500 59.34 5.04 16.83
C GLU A 500 60.34 5.40 15.71
N SER A 501 60.38 6.66 15.26
CA SER A 501 61.27 7.75 15.71
C SER A 501 62.61 7.79 14.96
N SER A 502 62.97 9.02 14.51
CA SER A 502 64.31 9.53 14.11
C SER A 502 64.98 8.85 12.91
N ASP A 503 65.67 9.51 11.98
CA ASP A 503 66.05 10.91 11.77
C ASP A 503 66.62 10.99 10.33
N GLU A 504 66.65 12.22 9.83
CA GLU A 504 67.58 12.75 8.82
C GLU A 504 67.53 12.34 7.33
N GLU A 505 67.27 13.42 6.58
CA GLU A 505 68.05 13.93 5.45
C GLU A 505 67.94 13.32 4.05
N ASN A 506 67.77 14.30 3.14
CA ASN A 506 68.33 14.42 1.82
C ASN A 506 67.57 13.85 0.61
N ASN A 507 67.00 14.84 -0.08
CA ASN A 507 67.35 15.20 -1.45
C ASN A 507 66.52 14.62 -2.62
N LEU A 508 65.83 15.60 -3.23
CA LEU A 508 65.89 15.96 -4.65
C LEU A 508 65.14 15.08 -5.66
N ASN A 509 64.18 15.78 -6.30
CA ASN A 509 63.80 15.74 -7.72
C ASN A 509 63.15 14.42 -8.20
N LEU A 510 61.93 14.44 -8.72
CA LEU A 510 61.41 15.26 -9.82
C LEU A 510 59.89 15.29 -9.80
#